data_AF-A0A4R0WTI0-F1
#
_entry.id   AF-A0A4R0WTI0-F1
#
_cell.length_a   1.000
_cell.length_b   1.000
_cell.length_c   1.000
_cell.angle_alpha   90.00
_cell.angle_beta   90.00
_cell.angle_gamma   90.00
#
_symmetry.space_group_name_H-M   'P 1'
#
loop_
_entity.id
_entity.type
_entity.pdbx_description
1 polymer ?
#
loop_
_entity_poly.entity_id
_entity_poly.type
_entity_poly.pdbx_seq_one_letter_code
_entity_poly.pdbx_strand_id
1 'polypeptide(L)'
;MKMARATDADMEIAYELAGLVDIVGRGDYPSTDDDEDVPDWFDEDDIDHLKALHKRLEKIADHSGAIWRVIGGFSTLSNPSNQLIDLTKDVIELHPLIVSALIALSRRS
;
A
#
# COMPACT_ATOMS: atom_id res chain seq x y z
N MET A 1 -1.13 -7.72 18.33
CA MET A 1 -2.31 -7.06 17.71
C MET A 1 -2.92 -8.04 16.70
N LYS A 2 -4.24 -8.06 16.53
CA LYS A 2 -4.90 -8.83 15.46
C LYS A 2 -5.54 -7.85 14.49
N MET A 3 -5.35 -8.06 13.20
CA MET A 3 -5.88 -7.21 12.13
C MET A 3 -6.52 -8.09 11.05
N ALA A 4 -7.61 -7.61 10.43
CA ALA A 4 -8.17 -8.28 9.27
C ALA A 4 -7.17 -8.21 8.11
N ARG A 5 -7.01 -9.33 7.39
CA ARG A 5 -6.18 -9.37 6.18
C ARG A 5 -6.79 -8.47 5.10
N ALA A 6 -5.95 -7.70 4.42
CA ALA A 6 -6.35 -6.95 3.22
C ALA A 6 -6.81 -7.91 2.12
N THR A 7 -7.93 -7.58 1.49
CA THR A 7 -8.44 -8.25 0.29
C THR A 7 -7.71 -7.74 -0.95
N ASP A 8 -7.86 -8.42 -2.08
CA ASP A 8 -7.26 -7.97 -3.34
C ASP A 8 -7.81 -6.59 -3.76
N ALA A 9 -9.11 -6.36 -3.55
CA ALA A 9 -9.72 -5.04 -3.77
C ALA A 9 -9.11 -3.94 -2.87
N ASP A 10 -8.65 -4.29 -1.66
CA ASP A 10 -7.96 -3.32 -0.80
C ASP A 10 -6.58 -2.95 -1.33
N MET A 11 -5.90 -3.93 -1.94
CA MET A 11 -4.59 -3.71 -2.55
C MET A 11 -4.70 -2.80 -3.77
N GLU A 12 -5.73 -2.96 -4.61
CA GLU A 12 -5.98 -2.08 -5.76
C GLU A 12 -6.14 -0.62 -5.31
N ILE A 13 -6.94 -0.35 -4.27
CA ILE A 13 -7.11 1.01 -3.72
C ILE A 13 -5.78 1.56 -3.16
N ALA A 14 -4.99 0.71 -2.51
CA ALA A 14 -3.69 1.13 -1.98
C ALA A 14 -2.68 1.45 -3.10
N TYR A 15 -2.69 0.69 -4.20
CA TYR A 15 -1.86 0.98 -5.38
C TYR A 15 -2.34 2.22 -6.11
N GLU A 16 -3.66 2.46 -6.20
CA GLU A 16 -4.20 3.69 -6.78
C GLU A 16 -3.71 4.92 -6.00
N LEU A 17 -3.74 4.87 -4.67
CA LEU A 17 -3.18 5.93 -3.83
C LEU A 17 -1.67 6.11 -4.05
N ALA A 18 -0.90 5.01 -4.06
CA ALA A 18 0.54 5.08 -4.29
C ALA A 18 0.88 5.70 -5.66
N GLY A 19 0.14 5.30 -6.70
CA GLY A 19 0.29 5.85 -8.04
C GLY A 19 -0.08 7.33 -8.11
N LEU A 20 -1.16 7.76 -7.44
CA LEU A 20 -1.54 9.17 -7.38
C LEU A 20 -0.45 10.01 -6.68
N VAL A 21 0.15 9.51 -5.60
CA VAL A 21 1.26 10.19 -4.94
C VAL A 21 2.49 10.28 -5.84
N ASP A 22 2.79 9.25 -6.62
CA ASP A 22 3.89 9.27 -7.59
C ASP A 22 3.66 10.30 -8.71
N ILE A 23 2.45 10.36 -9.26
CA ILE A 23 2.04 11.36 -10.25
C ILE A 23 2.26 12.78 -9.72
N VAL A 24 1.77 13.06 -8.50
CA VAL A 24 1.98 14.37 -7.85
C VAL A 24 3.47 14.64 -7.62
N GLY A 25 4.25 13.63 -7.20
CA GLY A 25 5.69 13.75 -6.99
C GLY A 25 6.48 14.10 -8.26
N ARG A 26 5.97 13.70 -9.43
CA ARG A 26 6.53 14.05 -10.75
C ARG A 26 6.06 15.40 -11.28
N GLY A 27 4.99 15.96 -10.71
CA GLY A 27 4.34 17.17 -11.21
C GLY A 27 3.40 16.91 -12.40
N ASP A 28 3.11 15.64 -12.68
CA ASP A 28 2.23 15.25 -13.79
C ASP A 28 0.77 15.53 -13.43
N TYR A 29 -0.07 15.80 -14.44
CA TYR A 29 -1.51 15.96 -14.24
C TYR A 29 -2.11 14.64 -13.69
N PRO A 30 -3.08 14.69 -12.74
CA PRO A 30 -3.63 13.52 -12.06
C PRO A 30 -4.60 12.69 -12.92
N SER A 31 -4.25 12.38 -14.17
CA SER A 31 -5.08 11.59 -15.09
C SER A 31 -5.06 10.09 -14.80
N THR A 32 -6.04 9.42 -15.38
CA THR A 32 -6.14 7.96 -15.52
C THR A 32 -5.99 7.57 -16.99
N ASP A 33 -5.74 6.29 -17.25
CA ASP A 33 -5.61 5.76 -18.62
C ASP A 33 -6.88 5.97 -19.47
N ASP A 34 -8.03 6.20 -18.83
CA ASP A 34 -9.32 6.46 -19.47
C ASP A 34 -9.53 7.95 -19.81
N ASP A 35 -8.65 8.85 -19.36
CA ASP A 35 -8.78 10.29 -19.61
C ASP A 35 -8.12 10.65 -20.96
N GLU A 36 -8.94 11.09 -21.92
CA GLU A 36 -8.49 11.62 -23.21
C GLU A 36 -8.37 13.16 -23.16
N ASP A 37 -7.42 13.73 -23.93
CA ASP A 37 -7.22 15.18 -24.09
C ASP A 37 -7.01 15.96 -22.78
N VAL A 38 -6.23 15.39 -21.85
CA VAL A 38 -5.83 16.04 -20.60
C VAL A 38 -4.47 16.73 -20.70
N PRO A 39 -4.19 17.73 -19.84
CA PRO A 39 -2.87 18.33 -19.72
C PRO A 39 -1.80 17.29 -19.35
N ASP A 40 -0.56 17.51 -19.78
CA ASP A 40 0.57 16.68 -19.36
C ASP A 40 0.99 16.98 -17.91
N TRP A 41 0.95 18.27 -17.53
CA TRP A 41 1.52 18.78 -16.28
C TRP A 41 0.43 19.34 -15.36
N PHE A 42 0.63 19.14 -14.06
CA PHE A 42 -0.18 19.75 -13.02
C PHE A 42 0.15 21.24 -12.87
N ASP A 43 -0.86 22.03 -12.52
CA ASP A 43 -0.76 23.46 -12.25
C ASP A 43 -1.53 23.69 -10.95
N GLU A 44 -0.81 24.10 -9.90
CA GLU A 44 -1.38 24.28 -8.58
C GLU A 44 -2.24 25.56 -8.46
N ASP A 45 -2.09 26.49 -9.40
CA ASP A 45 -2.90 27.71 -9.48
C ASP A 45 -4.17 27.49 -10.36
N ASP A 46 -4.25 26.38 -11.09
CA ASP A 46 -5.42 26.01 -11.89
C ASP A 46 -6.46 25.26 -11.04
N ILE A 47 -7.64 25.85 -10.90
CA ILE A 47 -8.73 25.30 -10.11
C ILE A 47 -9.29 23.98 -10.66
N ASP A 48 -9.24 23.76 -11.97
CA ASP A 48 -9.74 22.54 -12.59
C ASP A 48 -8.75 21.39 -12.40
N HIS A 49 -7.44 21.68 -12.38
CA HIS A 49 -6.41 20.72 -11.99
C HIS A 49 -6.59 20.30 -10.52
N LEU A 50 -6.80 21.27 -9.62
CA LEU A 50 -7.07 20.99 -8.20
C LEU A 50 -8.33 20.14 -8.00
N LYS A 51 -9.41 20.41 -8.74
CA LYS A 51 -10.64 19.58 -8.71
C LYS A 51 -10.38 18.17 -9.21
N ALA A 52 -9.57 17.99 -10.26
CA ALA A 52 -9.23 16.67 -10.78
C ALA A 52 -8.48 15.84 -9.72
N LEU A 53 -7.48 16.44 -9.07
CA LEU A 53 -6.76 15.82 -7.95
C LEU A 53 -7.71 15.47 -6.80
N HIS A 54 -8.56 16.42 -6.40
CA HIS A 54 -9.53 16.21 -5.31
C HIS A 54 -10.49 15.05 -5.61
N LYS A 55 -11.03 14.99 -6.83
CA LYS A 55 -11.93 13.91 -7.26
C LYS A 55 -11.29 12.53 -7.15
N ARG A 56 -9.99 12.40 -7.44
CA ARG A 56 -9.27 11.13 -7.26
C ARG A 56 -9.07 10.79 -5.80
N LEU A 57 -8.69 11.78 -4.99
CA LEU A 57 -8.57 11.59 -3.55
C LEU A 57 -9.90 11.19 -2.90
N GLU A 58 -11.03 11.76 -3.32
CA GLU A 58 -12.36 11.39 -2.84
C GLU A 58 -12.68 9.92 -3.12
N LYS A 59 -12.45 9.46 -4.36
CA LYS A 59 -12.66 8.04 -4.72
C LYS A 59 -11.84 7.10 -3.84
N ILE A 60 -10.59 7.44 -3.57
CA ILE A 60 -9.73 6.65 -2.68
C ILE A 60 -10.24 6.73 -1.22
N ALA A 61 -10.68 7.90 -0.78
CA ALA A 61 -11.15 8.15 0.59
C ALA A 61 -12.43 7.37 0.92
N ASP A 62 -13.33 7.17 -0.04
CA ASP A 62 -14.51 6.31 0.09
C ASP A 62 -14.13 4.86 0.46
N HIS A 63 -12.89 4.47 0.16
CA HIS A 63 -12.33 3.17 0.48
C HIS A 63 -11.20 3.24 1.52
N SER A 64 -11.13 4.29 2.35
CA SER A 64 -10.07 4.49 3.35
C SER A 64 -9.81 3.29 4.28
N GLY A 65 -10.83 2.48 4.58
CA GLY A 65 -10.67 1.22 5.33
C GLY A 65 -9.73 0.20 4.67
N ALA A 66 -9.62 0.20 3.34
CA ALA A 66 -8.67 -0.61 2.58
C ALA A 66 -7.23 -0.26 2.95
N ILE A 67 -6.90 1.03 2.92
CA ILE A 67 -5.57 1.54 3.25
C ILE A 67 -5.19 1.17 4.70
N TRP A 68 -6.13 1.30 5.63
CA TRP A 68 -5.92 0.87 7.02
C TRP A 68 -5.65 -0.63 7.15
N ARG A 69 -6.30 -1.49 6.36
CA ARG A 69 -6.02 -2.94 6.34
C ARG A 69 -4.64 -3.25 5.79
N VAL A 70 -4.23 -2.58 4.71
CA VAL A 70 -2.89 -2.79 4.12
C VAL A 70 -1.79 -2.34 5.09
N ILE A 71 -1.85 -1.09 5.57
CA ILE A 71 -0.83 -0.53 6.48
C ILE A 71 -0.86 -1.22 7.84
N GLY A 72 -2.05 -1.46 8.40
CA GLY A 72 -2.22 -2.15 9.68
C GLY A 72 -1.81 -3.62 9.59
N GLY A 73 -2.01 -4.26 8.45
CA GLY A 73 -1.53 -5.61 8.15
C GLY A 73 -0.01 -5.68 8.20
N PHE A 74 0.68 -4.78 7.49
CA PHE A 74 2.14 -4.71 7.54
C PHE A 74 2.66 -4.36 8.96
N SER A 75 2.04 -3.40 9.64
CA SER A 75 2.38 -3.04 11.02
C SER A 75 2.21 -4.21 12.00
N THR A 76 1.23 -5.08 11.76
CA THR A 76 1.05 -6.31 12.54
C THR A 76 2.15 -7.32 12.20
N LEU A 77 2.46 -7.50 10.91
CA LEU A 77 3.51 -8.40 10.44
C LEU A 77 4.89 -8.00 10.96
N SER A 78 5.21 -6.70 10.97
CA SER A 78 6.48 -6.14 11.42
C SER A 78 6.57 -5.90 12.93
N ASN A 79 5.52 -6.21 13.70
CA ASN A 79 5.55 -6.03 15.15
C ASN A 79 6.53 -7.06 15.79
N PRO A 80 7.60 -6.62 16.48
CA PRO A 80 8.59 -7.54 17.05
C PRO A 80 7.99 -8.57 18.01
N SER A 81 6.93 -8.21 18.74
CA SER A 81 6.25 -9.10 19.69
C SER A 81 5.48 -10.23 19.01
N ASN A 82 5.20 -10.13 17.71
CA ASN A 82 4.54 -11.19 16.94
C ASN A 82 5.54 -12.22 16.38
N GLN A 83 6.84 -11.87 16.29
CA GLN A 83 7.92 -12.78 15.87
C GLN A 83 7.64 -13.51 14.54
N LEU A 84 7.06 -12.80 13.56
CA LEU A 84 6.68 -13.36 12.25
C LEU A 84 7.80 -13.22 11.20
N ILE A 85 8.45 -12.06 11.14
CA ILE A 85 9.54 -11.78 10.20
C ILE A 85 10.84 -11.43 10.92
N ASP A 86 11.98 -11.63 10.26
CA ASP A 86 13.30 -11.25 10.75
C ASP A 86 13.56 -9.75 10.52
N LEU A 87 13.37 -8.96 11.58
CA LEU A 87 13.57 -7.50 11.55
C LEU A 87 15.06 -7.08 11.55
N THR A 88 15.99 -8.04 11.58
CA THR A 88 17.43 -7.76 11.43
C THR A 88 17.90 -7.77 9.97
N LYS A 89 16.99 -8.07 9.05
CA LYS A 89 17.23 -8.11 7.60
C LYS A 89 16.58 -6.90 6.93
N ASP A 90 17.18 -6.46 5.82
CA ASP A 90 16.62 -5.44 4.93
C ASP A 90 15.59 -6.01 3.94
N VAL A 91 15.13 -7.24 4.17
CA VAL A 91 14.19 -7.98 3.32
C VAL A 91 13.14 -8.68 4.18
N ILE A 92 11.99 -9.01 3.58
CA ILE A 92 10.96 -9.79 4.26
C ILE A 92 11.36 -11.27 4.26
N GLU A 93 11.90 -11.73 5.38
CA GLU A 93 12.23 -13.15 5.64
C GLU A 93 11.52 -13.65 6.91
N LEU A 94 11.32 -14.97 7.01
CA LEU A 94 10.71 -15.59 8.18
C LEU A 94 11.59 -15.40 9.43
N HIS A 95 10.97 -15.14 10.58
CA HIS A 95 11.69 -15.03 11.84
C HIS A 95 12.48 -16.31 12.16
N PRO A 96 13.70 -16.24 12.74
CA PRO A 96 14.55 -17.42 13.00
C PRO A 96 13.88 -18.53 13.82
N LEU A 97 12.95 -18.17 14.71
CA LEU A 97 12.16 -19.15 15.49
C LEU A 97 11.28 -20.02 14.60
N ILE A 98 10.64 -19.44 13.58
CA ILE A 98 9.78 -20.16 12.63
C ILE A 98 10.64 -21.10 11.77
N VAL A 99 11.76 -20.58 11.25
CA VAL A 99 12.71 -21.39 10.45
C VAL A 99 13.23 -22.58 11.26
N SER A 100 13.63 -22.35 12.52
CA SER A 100 14.12 -23.41 13.41
C SER A 100 13.04 -24.47 13.69
N ALA A 101 11.78 -24.06 13.88
CA ALA A 101 10.67 -24.96 14.09
C ALA A 101 10.40 -25.83 12.84
N LEU A 102 10.44 -25.25 11.64
CA LEU A 102 10.28 -25.99 10.38
C LEU A 102 11.37 -27.04 10.18
N ILE A 103 12.63 -26.71 10.46
CA ILE A 103 13.76 -27.65 10.40
C ILE A 103 13.59 -28.79 11.42
N ALA A 104 13.12 -28.47 12.63
CA ALA A 104 12.88 -29.49 13.65
C ALA A 104 11.76 -30.45 13.24
N LEU A 105 10.72 -29.96 12.56
CA LEU A 105 9.62 -30.77 12.03
C LEU A 105 10.07 -31.66 10.87
N SER A 106 10.86 -31.13 9.93
CA SER A 106 11.34 -31.91 8.77
C SER A 106 12.32 -33.02 9.12
N ARG A 107 12.97 -32.95 10.29
CA ARG A 107 13.86 -34.01 10.80
C ARG A 107 13.12 -35.13 11.53
N ARG A 108 11.81 -34.95 11.78
CA ARG A 108 10.94 -35.93 12.46
C ARG A 108 10.10 -36.75 11.50
N SER A 109 10.00 -36.34 10.23
CA SER A 109 9.39 -37.07 9.11
C SER A 109 10.41 -37.96 8.42
#